data_AF-A0A1X7TGI5-F1
#
_entry.id   AF-A0A1X7TGI5-F1
#
_cell.length_a   1.000
_cell.length_b   1.000
_cell.length_c   1.000
_cell.angle_alpha   90.00
_cell.angle_beta   90.00
_cell.angle_gamma   90.00
#
_symmetry.space_group_name_H-M   'P 1'
#
loop_
_entity.id
_entity.type
_entity.pdbx_description
1 polymer ?
#
loop_
_entity_poly.entity_id
_entity_poly.type
_entity_poly.pdbx_seq_one_letter_code
_entity_poly.pdbx_strand_id
1 'polypeptide(L)'
;MSLGQIYGTFNRAMLRVVPNLRAYADPLTNAMVEFYTMSQSRFTVDMQPHYIYSPREMTRWVRGIYEALKPLESLSVEGLVRVWAHEALRLFQDRLVLDEERAWTEENIDTVALKHFPNIDKQEALKRPILYSNWLTKDYLPVDQEELRDYVQARLKVFYEEELDVPLVLFNEVLDHVLRIDRIFKQQQGHLLLIGVSGAGKTTLSRFVAWINGLSVFQIKVHNKYTADDFDDDLRTVLRRSGCRDEKIVFIMDESNYIPPDRVPVVYPDLPMPPTHRQSIVNAFVYVHQTLYQANTSLQKRGGRTMAITPRHYLDFINHYVKLYNEKRQDLEEQQLHLNVGLQKIRETVEQVEELQASLSIKKNELEQKNTLANQKLKQMVHDQQEAEKKKITSQEIQEALKVQTHDIAQKKDIVLNDLSKVEPAVKEAQQAVKGIKKSHLVEVRSLNNPHQVIKMALESICMLIGEPYTDWKSIRQIIMKENFIPTIANFSTEDITDDARNKMKKDYLSHKEYNFETVNHASKACGPLVKWAIAQLSYADMLKRVDPLRKELNDLEIKAEVTRQKGEEITKIISELEASIAKYKEEYAMLISDANVIKNDLSTVEKKVSSSFVCVTLRRVSSLH
;
A
#
# COMPACT_ATOMS: atom_id res chain seq x y z
N MET A 1 26.70 5.68 -14.02
CA MET A 1 25.70 6.37 -14.85
C MET A 1 26.44 7.45 -15.61
N SER A 2 26.32 7.54 -16.93
CA SER A 2 27.08 8.55 -17.70
C SER A 2 26.51 9.96 -17.46
N LEU A 3 27.37 10.99 -17.48
CA LEU A 3 26.93 12.40 -17.34
C LEU A 3 25.83 12.74 -18.37
N GLY A 4 25.92 12.18 -19.57
CA GLY A 4 24.89 12.35 -20.61
C GLY A 4 23.52 11.77 -20.25
N GLN A 5 23.44 10.65 -19.54
CA GLN A 5 22.15 10.07 -19.11
C GLN A 5 21.48 10.92 -18.03
N ILE A 6 22.25 11.36 -17.04
CA ILE A 6 21.76 12.18 -15.92
C ILE A 6 21.30 13.54 -16.44
N TYR A 7 22.18 14.28 -17.12
CA TYR A 7 21.87 15.61 -17.61
C TYR A 7 20.95 15.62 -18.84
N GLY A 8 20.86 14.51 -19.58
CA GLY A 8 19.83 14.31 -20.60
C GLY A 8 18.43 14.30 -19.99
N THR A 9 18.27 13.66 -18.83
CA THR A 9 16.99 13.64 -18.12
C THR A 9 16.61 15.03 -17.60
N PHE A 10 17.58 15.75 -17.01
CA PHE A 10 17.36 17.11 -16.53
C PHE A 10 17.04 18.10 -17.66
N ASN A 11 17.78 18.08 -18.76
CA ASN A 11 17.55 18.98 -19.89
C ASN A 11 16.21 18.71 -20.58
N ARG A 12 15.79 17.44 -20.72
CA ARG A 12 14.44 17.10 -21.21
C ARG A 12 13.36 17.65 -20.30
N ALA A 13 13.54 17.57 -18.98
CA ALA A 13 12.58 18.13 -18.03
C ALA A 13 12.53 19.66 -18.10
N MET A 14 13.69 20.32 -18.17
CA MET A 14 13.83 21.77 -18.30
C MET A 14 13.15 22.30 -19.57
N LEU A 15 13.43 21.70 -20.74
CA LEU A 15 12.88 22.15 -22.01
C LEU A 15 11.40 21.80 -22.22
N ARG A 16 10.74 21.10 -21.27
CA ARG A 16 9.28 20.91 -21.32
C ARG A 16 8.52 22.22 -21.11
N VAL A 17 9.13 23.17 -20.40
CA VAL A 17 8.56 24.50 -20.10
C VAL A 17 8.30 25.29 -21.38
N VAL A 18 9.17 25.14 -22.39
CA VAL A 18 9.05 25.82 -23.68
C VAL A 18 8.85 24.76 -24.79
N PRO A 19 7.61 24.48 -25.23
CA PRO A 19 7.30 23.30 -26.04
C PRO A 19 8.06 23.18 -27.37
N ASN A 20 8.37 24.29 -28.02
CA ASN A 20 9.08 24.34 -29.29
C ASN A 20 10.57 23.90 -29.18
N LEU A 21 11.15 23.92 -27.98
CA LEU A 21 12.56 23.55 -27.75
C LEU A 21 12.77 22.09 -27.34
N ARG A 22 11.70 21.30 -27.16
CA ARG A 22 11.76 19.92 -26.64
C ARG A 22 12.65 18.99 -27.48
N ALA A 23 12.66 19.17 -28.80
CA ALA A 23 13.46 18.36 -29.72
C ALA A 23 14.98 18.59 -29.57
N TYR A 24 15.38 19.71 -28.96
CA TYR A 24 16.78 20.12 -28.83
C TYR A 24 17.42 19.69 -27.50
N ALA A 25 16.74 18.87 -26.69
CA ALA A 25 17.26 18.38 -25.42
C ALA A 25 18.54 17.55 -25.58
N ASP A 26 18.57 16.61 -26.54
CA ASP A 26 19.73 15.74 -26.74
C ASP A 26 20.93 16.52 -27.32
N PRO A 27 20.78 17.39 -28.36
CA PRO A 27 21.84 18.30 -28.80
C PRO A 27 22.40 19.18 -27.68
N LEU A 28 21.52 19.78 -26.85
CA LEU A 28 21.94 20.62 -25.73
C LEU A 28 22.75 19.84 -24.70
N THR A 29 22.31 18.64 -24.33
CA THR A 29 23.03 17.78 -23.39
C THR A 29 24.39 17.38 -23.93
N ASN A 30 24.48 17.01 -25.21
CA ASN A 30 25.75 16.62 -25.81
C ASN A 30 26.73 17.81 -25.87
N ALA A 31 26.25 19.00 -26.23
CA ALA A 31 27.03 20.23 -26.21
C ALA A 31 27.56 20.56 -24.79
N MET A 32 26.71 20.47 -23.77
CA MET A 32 27.10 20.71 -22.39
C MET A 32 28.14 19.71 -21.88
N VAL A 33 27.96 18.42 -22.17
CA VAL A 33 28.89 17.37 -21.74
C VAL A 33 30.24 17.51 -22.46
N GLU A 34 30.22 17.74 -23.78
CA GLU A 34 31.44 17.91 -24.56
C GLU A 34 32.26 19.11 -24.05
N PHE A 35 31.63 20.28 -23.91
CA PHE A 35 32.31 21.48 -23.43
C PHE A 35 32.84 21.28 -22.00
N TYR A 36 32.03 20.72 -21.10
CA TYR A 36 32.45 20.44 -19.73
C TYR A 36 33.68 19.53 -19.68
N THR A 37 33.70 18.44 -20.45
CA THR A 37 34.84 17.51 -20.49
C THR A 37 36.07 18.17 -21.10
N MET A 38 35.92 19.00 -22.13
CA MET A 38 37.02 19.78 -22.71
C MET A 38 37.63 20.72 -21.68
N SER A 39 36.81 21.55 -21.00
CA SER A 39 37.29 22.48 -19.98
C SER A 39 37.93 21.74 -18.78
N GLN A 40 37.34 20.63 -18.33
CA GLN A 40 37.88 19.81 -17.24
C GLN A 40 39.25 19.23 -17.58
N SER A 41 39.47 18.82 -18.83
CA SER A 41 40.76 18.27 -19.27
C SER A 41 41.85 19.34 -19.38
N ARG A 42 41.47 20.58 -19.71
CA ARG A 42 42.39 21.68 -19.96
C ARG A 42 42.82 22.40 -18.69
N PHE A 43 41.88 22.69 -17.79
CA PHE A 43 42.10 23.51 -16.61
C PHE A 43 42.15 22.66 -15.35
N THR A 44 43.35 22.51 -14.79
CA THR A 44 43.60 21.67 -13.62
C THR A 44 44.05 22.49 -12.40
N VAL A 45 43.93 21.88 -11.23
CA VAL A 45 44.34 22.45 -9.93
C VAL A 45 45.84 22.76 -9.89
N ASP A 46 46.64 22.05 -10.69
CA ASP A 46 48.09 22.30 -10.81
C ASP A 46 48.41 23.63 -11.51
N MET A 47 47.53 24.12 -12.39
CA MET A 47 47.69 25.43 -13.03
C MET A 47 47.32 26.55 -12.07
N GLN A 48 46.13 26.46 -11.46
CA GLN A 48 45.63 27.40 -10.47
C GLN A 48 44.80 26.64 -9.42
N PRO A 49 44.99 26.91 -8.11
CA PRO A 49 44.33 26.13 -7.04
C PRO A 49 42.79 26.15 -7.09
N HIS A 50 42.21 27.20 -7.70
CA HIS A 50 40.76 27.40 -7.79
C HIS A 50 40.13 26.81 -9.06
N TYR A 51 40.92 26.19 -9.96
CA TYR A 51 40.43 25.52 -11.16
C TYR A 51 39.90 24.11 -10.84
N ILE A 52 38.89 24.08 -9.97
CA ILE A 52 38.23 22.86 -9.52
C ILE A 52 36.99 22.64 -10.39
N TYR A 53 36.86 21.43 -10.93
CA TYR A 53 35.73 21.01 -11.75
C TYR A 53 34.93 19.92 -11.05
N SER A 54 33.64 20.17 -10.84
CA SER A 54 32.69 19.20 -10.29
C SER A 54 31.46 19.06 -11.19
N PRO A 55 30.72 17.95 -11.12
CA PRO A 55 29.39 17.87 -11.74
C PRO A 55 28.42 18.96 -11.25
N ARG A 56 28.70 19.64 -10.13
CA ARG A 56 27.90 20.76 -9.61
C ARG A 56 27.79 21.89 -10.62
N GLU A 57 28.82 22.15 -11.41
CA GLU A 57 28.85 23.18 -12.44
C GLU A 57 27.82 22.87 -13.54
N MET A 58 27.71 21.61 -13.95
CA MET A 58 26.66 21.19 -14.88
C MET A 58 25.27 21.40 -14.29
N THR A 59 25.06 21.08 -13.01
CA THR A 59 23.78 21.35 -12.33
C THR A 59 23.47 22.85 -12.27
N ARG A 60 24.45 23.70 -11.98
CA ARG A 60 24.31 25.17 -12.00
C ARG A 60 24.00 25.68 -13.39
N TRP A 61 24.60 25.10 -14.43
CA TRP A 61 24.36 25.47 -15.82
C TRP A 61 22.91 25.19 -16.24
N VAL A 62 22.39 23.98 -15.92
CA VAL A 62 20.98 23.66 -16.15
C VAL A 62 20.05 24.61 -15.39
N ARG A 63 20.36 24.92 -14.12
CA ARG A 63 19.54 25.84 -13.32
C ARG A 63 19.54 27.26 -13.89
N GLY A 64 20.69 27.78 -14.29
CA GLY A 64 20.80 29.11 -14.90
C GLY A 64 19.99 29.23 -16.19
N ILE A 65 20.06 28.20 -17.05
CA ILE A 65 19.22 28.13 -18.26
C ILE A 65 17.73 28.06 -17.87
N TYR A 66 17.36 27.22 -16.91
CA TYR A 66 15.97 27.08 -16.47
C TYR A 66 15.39 28.39 -15.92
N GLU A 67 16.15 29.13 -15.11
CA GLU A 67 15.71 30.43 -14.57
C GLU A 67 15.46 31.47 -15.67
N ALA A 68 16.27 31.47 -16.72
CA ALA A 68 16.07 32.32 -17.90
C ALA A 68 14.86 31.88 -18.74
N LEU A 69 14.59 30.58 -18.84
CA LEU A 69 13.48 30.03 -19.64
C LEU A 69 12.12 30.10 -18.92
N LYS A 70 12.09 30.01 -17.59
CA LYS A 70 10.87 29.91 -16.79
C LYS A 70 9.82 31.00 -17.07
N PRO A 71 10.17 32.29 -17.25
CA PRO A 71 9.17 33.33 -17.52
C PRO A 71 8.72 33.39 -19.00
N LEU A 72 9.39 32.68 -19.91
CA LEU A 72 9.17 32.83 -21.35
C LEU A 72 8.13 31.83 -21.88
N GLU A 73 7.16 32.33 -22.64
CA GLU A 73 6.15 31.48 -23.31
C GLU A 73 6.72 30.79 -24.57
N SER A 74 7.66 31.43 -25.26
CA SER A 74 8.34 30.90 -26.45
C SER A 74 9.73 31.51 -26.60
N LEU A 75 10.70 30.72 -27.11
CA LEU A 75 12.05 31.17 -27.41
C LEU A 75 12.56 30.48 -28.70
N SER A 76 13.31 31.19 -29.53
CA SER A 76 13.96 30.61 -30.72
C SER A 76 15.11 29.66 -30.33
N VAL A 77 15.58 28.86 -31.28
CA VAL A 77 16.73 27.96 -31.05
C VAL A 77 18.01 28.79 -30.85
N GLU A 78 18.14 29.88 -31.58
CA GLU A 78 19.19 30.89 -31.46
C GLU A 78 19.19 31.50 -30.07
N GLY A 79 18.02 31.84 -29.53
CA GLY A 79 17.86 32.31 -28.16
C GLY A 79 18.31 31.28 -27.12
N LEU A 80 17.96 29.99 -27.31
CA LEU A 80 18.41 28.92 -26.43
C LEU A 80 19.94 28.79 -26.43
N VAL A 81 20.57 28.82 -27.61
CA VAL A 81 22.04 28.77 -27.74
C VAL A 81 22.68 30.01 -27.10
N ARG A 82 22.08 31.18 -27.24
CA ARG A 82 22.56 32.42 -26.61
C ARG A 82 22.55 32.35 -25.08
N VAL A 83 21.47 31.83 -24.48
CA VAL A 83 21.38 31.61 -23.02
C VAL A 83 22.39 30.56 -22.58
N TRP A 84 22.51 29.45 -23.33
CA TRP A 84 23.47 28.39 -23.05
C TRP A 84 24.91 28.94 -23.05
N ALA A 85 25.29 29.74 -24.04
CA ALA A 85 26.60 30.37 -24.15
C ALA A 85 26.85 31.39 -23.03
N HIS A 86 25.85 32.23 -22.72
CA HIS A 86 25.94 33.17 -21.58
C HIS A 86 26.28 32.43 -20.28
N GLU A 87 25.48 31.42 -19.94
CA GLU A 87 25.67 30.66 -18.70
C GLU A 87 26.99 29.88 -18.70
N ALA A 88 27.47 29.44 -19.86
CA ALA A 88 28.79 28.84 -20.00
C ALA A 88 29.91 29.84 -19.62
N LEU A 89 29.86 31.06 -20.16
CA LEU A 89 30.85 32.10 -19.86
C LEU A 89 30.87 32.40 -18.36
N ARG A 90 29.69 32.54 -17.73
CA ARG A 90 29.59 32.83 -16.29
C ARG A 90 30.10 31.73 -15.38
N LEU A 91 30.04 30.47 -15.82
CA LEU A 91 30.49 29.33 -15.01
C LEU A 91 31.96 28.96 -15.25
N PHE A 92 32.41 29.05 -16.50
CA PHE A 92 33.71 28.53 -16.91
C PHE A 92 34.74 29.63 -17.17
N GLN A 93 34.34 30.78 -17.72
CA GLN A 93 35.25 31.86 -18.09
C GLN A 93 35.54 32.80 -16.90
N ASP A 94 34.53 33.15 -16.10
CA ASP A 94 34.64 34.16 -15.04
C ASP A 94 35.69 33.82 -13.95
N ARG A 95 36.02 32.53 -13.80
CA ARG A 95 37.03 32.05 -12.85
C ARG A 95 38.45 31.99 -13.40
N LEU A 96 38.65 32.21 -14.70
CA LEU A 96 39.96 32.11 -15.34
C LEU A 96 40.76 33.39 -15.13
N VAL A 97 42.08 33.26 -14.98
CA VAL A 97 42.98 34.36 -14.62
C VAL A 97 43.54 35.05 -15.86
N LEU A 98 44.02 34.27 -16.84
CA LEU A 98 44.71 34.79 -18.02
C LEU A 98 43.74 35.06 -19.18
N ASP A 99 44.01 36.12 -19.96
CA ASP A 99 43.18 36.47 -21.12
C ASP A 99 43.21 35.41 -22.23
N GLU A 100 44.33 34.71 -22.39
CA GLU A 100 44.45 33.58 -23.32
C GLU A 100 43.49 32.43 -22.97
N GLU A 101 43.29 32.17 -21.66
CA GLU A 101 42.38 31.14 -21.18
C GLU A 101 40.92 31.54 -21.40
N ARG A 102 40.63 32.85 -21.27
CA ARG A 102 39.30 33.43 -21.56
C ARG A 102 38.99 33.36 -23.05
N ALA A 103 39.94 33.68 -23.90
CA ALA A 103 39.80 33.61 -25.36
C ALA A 103 39.60 32.15 -25.83
N TRP A 104 40.37 31.20 -25.28
CA TRP A 104 40.17 29.77 -25.54
C TRP A 104 38.76 29.31 -25.17
N THR A 105 38.24 29.75 -24.02
CA THR A 105 36.88 29.41 -23.59
C THR A 105 35.83 29.92 -24.58
N GLU A 106 35.95 31.16 -25.05
CA GLU A 106 35.02 31.74 -26.02
C GLU A 106 35.02 31.01 -27.36
N GLU A 107 36.21 30.69 -27.89
CA GLU A 107 36.35 29.99 -29.17
C GLU A 107 35.77 28.56 -29.11
N ASN A 108 35.98 27.85 -28.01
CA ASN A 108 35.46 26.50 -27.84
C ASN A 108 33.95 26.48 -27.60
N ILE A 109 33.37 27.49 -26.95
CA ILE A 109 31.91 27.64 -26.85
C ILE A 109 31.31 27.79 -28.25
N ASP A 110 31.89 28.65 -29.09
CA ASP A 110 31.44 28.85 -30.46
C ASP A 110 31.57 27.57 -31.30
N THR A 111 32.67 26.84 -31.16
CA THR A 111 32.93 25.58 -31.87
C THR A 111 31.93 24.49 -31.48
N VAL A 112 31.69 24.32 -30.18
CA VAL A 112 30.73 23.33 -29.66
C VAL A 112 29.30 23.69 -30.05
N ALA A 113 28.94 24.98 -30.03
CA ALA A 113 27.62 25.43 -30.49
C ALA A 113 27.36 25.03 -31.94
N LEU A 114 28.28 25.37 -32.86
CA LEU A 114 28.12 25.07 -34.29
C LEU A 114 28.13 23.58 -34.60
N LYS A 115 28.84 22.78 -33.78
CA LYS A 115 28.89 21.32 -33.94
C LYS A 115 27.56 20.65 -33.60
N HIS A 116 26.91 21.05 -32.51
CA HIS A 116 25.66 20.42 -32.05
C HIS A 116 24.40 21.11 -32.58
N PHE A 117 24.51 22.37 -33.03
CA PHE A 117 23.43 23.16 -33.61
C PHE A 117 23.85 23.69 -35.00
N PRO A 118 23.85 22.84 -36.04
CA PRO A 118 24.41 23.21 -37.34
C PRO A 118 23.57 24.24 -38.14
N ASN A 119 22.28 24.38 -37.82
CA ASN A 119 21.34 25.20 -38.59
C ASN A 119 21.12 26.62 -38.01
N ILE A 120 21.86 27.01 -36.97
CA ILE A 120 21.67 28.32 -36.31
C ILE A 120 22.45 29.42 -37.02
N ASP A 121 21.94 30.65 -36.95
CA ASP A 121 22.73 31.82 -37.33
C ASP A 121 23.72 32.19 -36.22
N LYS A 122 25.02 32.08 -36.53
CA LYS A 122 26.11 32.48 -35.61
C LYS A 122 25.99 33.96 -35.21
N GLN A 123 25.60 34.83 -36.13
CA GLN A 123 25.54 36.28 -35.90
C GLN A 123 24.38 36.66 -34.97
N GLU A 124 23.29 35.91 -34.97
CA GLU A 124 22.17 36.14 -34.06
C GLU A 124 22.43 35.50 -32.68
N ALA A 125 22.81 34.22 -32.67
CA ALA A 125 22.95 33.45 -31.44
C ALA A 125 24.18 33.86 -30.60
N LEU A 126 25.32 34.16 -31.23
CA LEU A 126 26.62 34.27 -30.56
C LEU A 126 27.28 35.65 -30.68
N LYS A 127 26.58 36.68 -31.17
CA LYS A 127 27.12 38.06 -31.20
C LYS A 127 27.51 38.53 -29.80
N ARG A 128 28.78 38.92 -29.65
CA ARG A 128 29.37 39.51 -28.44
C ARG A 128 29.17 41.04 -28.44
N PRO A 129 29.03 41.69 -27.26
CA PRO A 129 29.00 41.08 -25.92
C PRO A 129 27.68 40.34 -25.65
N ILE A 130 27.73 39.26 -24.87
CA ILE A 130 26.54 38.55 -24.39
C ILE A 130 26.21 39.07 -23.00
N LEU A 131 25.28 40.01 -22.94
CA LEU A 131 24.80 40.64 -21.71
C LEU A 131 23.35 40.23 -21.47
N TYR A 132 23.04 39.83 -20.24
CA TYR A 132 21.68 39.53 -19.79
C TYR A 132 21.35 40.36 -18.57
N SER A 133 20.16 40.94 -18.54
CA SER A 133 19.67 41.74 -17.42
C SER A 133 18.15 41.69 -17.35
N ASN A 134 17.60 42.03 -16.19
CA ASN A 134 16.17 42.29 -15.97
C ASN A 134 15.92 43.74 -15.48
N TRP A 135 16.87 44.64 -15.71
CA TRP A 135 16.74 46.03 -15.29
C TRP A 135 15.97 46.88 -16.30
N LEU A 136 16.13 46.56 -17.58
CA LEU A 136 15.40 47.20 -18.67
C LEU A 136 14.02 46.55 -18.86
N THR A 137 13.97 45.23 -18.70
CA THR A 137 12.77 44.38 -18.88
C THR A 137 12.45 43.63 -17.60
N LYS A 138 11.18 43.31 -17.33
CA LYS A 138 10.79 42.51 -16.14
C LYS A 138 11.44 41.12 -16.13
N ASP A 139 11.71 40.57 -17.31
CA ASP A 139 12.28 39.25 -17.51
C ASP A 139 13.79 39.32 -17.80
N TYR A 140 14.50 38.23 -17.51
CA TYR A 140 15.95 38.10 -17.70
C TYR A 140 16.27 37.81 -19.17
N LEU A 141 16.56 38.86 -19.94
CA LEU A 141 16.68 38.83 -21.40
C LEU A 141 18.01 39.40 -21.88
N PRO A 142 18.42 39.11 -23.13
CA PRO A 142 19.60 39.74 -23.70
C PRO A 142 19.37 41.24 -23.86
N VAL A 143 20.38 42.04 -23.51
CA VAL A 143 20.32 43.51 -23.54
C VAL A 143 21.44 44.10 -24.37
N ASP A 144 21.14 45.22 -25.05
CA ASP A 144 22.13 45.98 -25.78
C ASP A 144 23.01 46.81 -24.83
N GLN A 145 24.29 46.92 -25.20
CA GLN A 145 25.30 47.53 -24.34
C GLN A 145 25.07 49.04 -24.13
N GLU A 146 24.63 49.76 -25.16
CA GLU A 146 24.39 51.20 -25.10
C GLU A 146 23.19 51.53 -24.20
N GLU A 147 22.07 50.82 -24.39
CA GLU A 147 20.87 50.99 -23.56
C GLU A 147 21.15 50.70 -22.08
N LEU A 148 21.90 49.61 -21.81
CA LEU A 148 22.32 49.27 -20.46
C LEU A 148 23.22 50.35 -19.86
N ARG A 149 24.14 50.92 -20.65
CA ARG A 149 25.05 51.97 -20.20
C ARG A 149 24.27 53.20 -19.76
N ASP A 150 23.34 53.66 -20.57
CA ASP A 150 22.53 54.85 -20.27
C ASP A 150 21.67 54.62 -19.02
N TYR A 151 21.08 53.44 -18.89
CA TYR A 151 20.31 53.06 -17.72
C TYR A 151 21.17 53.03 -16.44
N VAL A 152 22.33 52.36 -16.47
CA VAL A 152 23.23 52.29 -15.32
C VAL A 152 23.76 53.68 -14.96
N GLN A 153 24.09 54.52 -15.95
CA GLN A 153 24.54 55.88 -15.71
C GLN A 153 23.46 56.75 -15.04
N ALA A 154 22.20 56.62 -15.43
CA ALA A 154 21.09 57.31 -14.78
C ALA A 154 20.88 56.84 -13.33
N ARG A 155 20.95 55.53 -13.08
CA ARG A 155 20.79 54.94 -11.74
C ARG A 155 21.95 55.23 -10.81
N LEU A 156 23.17 55.27 -11.33
CA LEU A 156 24.36 55.61 -10.54
C LEU A 156 24.28 57.04 -9.99
N LYS A 157 23.71 57.99 -10.74
CA LYS A 157 23.49 59.36 -10.25
C LYS A 157 22.61 59.38 -9.00
N VAL A 158 21.48 58.66 -9.04
CA VAL A 158 20.56 58.55 -7.89
C VAL A 158 21.24 57.85 -6.72
N PHE A 159 21.99 56.78 -6.98
CA PHE A 159 22.74 56.08 -5.94
C PHE A 159 23.77 56.98 -5.24
N TYR A 160 24.43 57.88 -5.98
CA TYR A 160 25.36 58.84 -5.37
C TYR A 160 24.65 59.85 -4.46
N GLU A 161 23.44 60.27 -4.82
CA GLU A 161 22.63 61.18 -3.99
C GLU A 161 22.15 60.53 -2.69
N GLU A 162 21.83 59.22 -2.73
CA GLU A 162 21.26 58.50 -1.58
C GLU A 162 22.29 57.89 -0.62
N GLU A 163 23.34 57.25 -1.15
CA GLU A 163 24.21 56.36 -0.36
C GLU A 163 25.71 56.74 -0.37
N LEU A 164 26.23 57.47 -1.37
CA LEU A 164 27.69 57.54 -1.57
C LEU A 164 28.19 58.77 -2.36
N ASP A 165 29.07 59.57 -1.75
CA ASP A 165 29.64 60.81 -2.33
C ASP A 165 30.83 60.61 -3.31
N VAL A 166 31.18 59.36 -3.69
CA VAL A 166 32.35 59.08 -4.54
C VAL A 166 31.92 58.70 -5.97
N PRO A 167 32.20 59.54 -6.99
CA PRO A 167 31.85 59.23 -8.37
C PRO A 167 32.74 58.12 -8.94
N LEU A 168 32.12 57.09 -9.53
CA LEU A 168 32.81 56.07 -10.31
C LEU A 168 32.76 56.43 -11.80
N VAL A 169 33.84 56.11 -12.51
CA VAL A 169 33.86 56.20 -13.97
C VAL A 169 33.29 54.91 -14.55
N LEU A 170 32.24 55.04 -15.36
CA LEU A 170 31.58 53.91 -16.01
C LEU A 170 32.32 53.48 -17.27
N PHE A 171 33.01 52.34 -17.21
CA PHE A 171 33.62 51.67 -18.37
C PHE A 171 32.78 50.47 -18.81
N ASN A 172 32.99 50.00 -20.04
CA ASN A 172 32.26 48.86 -20.59
C ASN A 172 32.45 47.57 -19.75
N GLU A 173 33.65 47.36 -19.20
CA GLU A 173 33.96 46.24 -18.30
C GLU A 173 33.17 46.30 -16.99
N VAL A 174 32.89 47.52 -16.50
CA VAL A 174 32.10 47.74 -15.29
C VAL A 174 30.67 47.25 -15.49
N LEU A 175 30.08 47.44 -16.68
CA LEU A 175 28.74 46.93 -17.00
C LEU A 175 28.70 45.40 -16.87
N ASP A 176 29.70 44.72 -17.40
CA ASP A 176 29.77 43.26 -17.31
C ASP A 176 29.96 42.80 -15.87
N HIS A 177 30.84 43.44 -15.08
CA HIS A 177 31.02 43.15 -13.66
C HIS A 177 29.73 43.36 -12.83
N VAL A 178 29.01 44.44 -13.11
CA VAL A 178 27.77 44.79 -12.44
C VAL A 178 26.67 43.76 -12.72
N LEU A 179 26.56 43.28 -13.96
CA LEU A 179 25.66 42.18 -14.32
C LEU A 179 26.10 40.83 -13.72
N ARG A 180 27.40 40.55 -13.60
CA ARG A 180 27.90 39.34 -12.91
C ARG A 180 27.46 39.32 -11.44
N ILE A 181 27.58 40.46 -10.75
CA ILE A 181 27.13 40.59 -9.34
C ILE A 181 25.62 40.40 -9.26
N ASP A 182 24.86 41.07 -10.12
CA ASP A 182 23.40 41.00 -10.16
C ASP A 182 22.88 39.57 -10.36
N ARG A 183 23.52 38.83 -11.27
CA ARG A 183 23.20 37.41 -11.50
C ARG A 183 23.36 36.57 -10.24
N ILE A 184 24.44 36.76 -9.47
CA ILE A 184 24.69 35.97 -8.26
C ILE A 184 23.75 36.36 -7.12
N PHE A 185 23.39 37.63 -6.97
CA PHE A 185 22.47 38.09 -5.91
C PHE A 185 21.07 37.51 -6.06
N LYS A 186 20.67 37.12 -7.27
CA LYS A 186 19.39 36.45 -7.54
C LYS A 186 19.41 34.95 -7.26
N GLN A 187 20.59 34.33 -7.22
CA GLN A 187 20.70 32.91 -6.95
C GLN A 187 20.41 32.61 -5.48
N GLN A 188 19.61 31.56 -5.25
CA GLN A 188 19.42 31.04 -3.90
C GLN A 188 20.75 30.52 -3.35
N GLN A 189 21.17 31.04 -2.19
CA GLN A 189 22.47 30.73 -1.57
C GLN A 189 23.68 31.15 -2.43
N GLY A 190 23.52 32.19 -3.25
CA GLY A 190 24.60 32.78 -4.04
C GLY A 190 25.71 33.35 -3.17
N HIS A 191 26.96 33.07 -3.54
CA HIS A 191 28.15 33.67 -2.95
C HIS A 191 29.10 34.08 -4.07
N LEU A 192 29.78 35.21 -3.88
CA LEU A 192 30.66 35.79 -4.88
C LEU A 192 31.98 36.22 -4.21
N LEU A 193 33.09 35.72 -4.76
CA LEU A 193 34.42 36.17 -4.39
C LEU A 193 34.92 37.11 -5.50
N LEU A 194 34.97 38.41 -5.20
CA LEU A 194 35.44 39.41 -6.16
C LEU A 194 36.94 39.67 -5.97
N ILE A 195 37.76 39.09 -6.85
CA ILE A 195 39.22 39.23 -6.82
C ILE A 195 39.65 40.41 -7.72
N GLY A 196 40.56 41.24 -7.23
CA GLY A 196 41.25 42.24 -8.05
C GLY A 196 41.90 43.33 -7.20
N VAL A 197 42.58 44.28 -7.84
CA VAL A 197 43.30 45.36 -7.14
C VAL A 197 42.40 46.17 -6.20
N SER A 198 42.92 46.53 -5.02
CA SER A 198 42.19 47.40 -4.09
C SER A 198 41.89 48.76 -4.73
N GLY A 199 40.73 49.34 -4.41
CA GLY A 199 40.28 50.61 -5.00
C GLY A 199 39.61 50.51 -6.37
N ALA A 200 39.50 49.32 -6.98
CA ALA A 200 38.77 49.13 -8.25
C ALA A 200 37.24 49.27 -8.15
N GLY A 201 36.71 49.79 -7.04
CA GLY A 201 35.27 50.03 -6.86
C GLY A 201 34.41 48.80 -6.59
N LYS A 202 34.98 47.59 -6.45
CA LYS A 202 34.24 46.32 -6.23
C LYS A 202 33.17 46.40 -5.13
N THR A 203 33.54 46.91 -3.96
CA THR A 203 32.64 47.07 -2.82
C THR A 203 31.50 48.05 -3.11
N THR A 204 31.81 49.14 -3.82
CA THR A 204 30.83 50.15 -4.25
C THR A 204 29.89 49.59 -5.31
N LEU A 205 30.40 48.81 -6.28
CA LEU A 205 29.57 48.14 -7.30
C LEU A 205 28.63 47.12 -6.65
N SER A 206 29.12 46.32 -5.70
CA SER A 206 28.27 45.37 -4.95
C SER A 206 27.15 46.07 -4.17
N ARG A 207 27.44 47.24 -3.57
CA ARG A 207 26.42 48.07 -2.91
C ARG A 207 25.41 48.63 -3.89
N PHE A 208 25.87 49.17 -5.01
CA PHE A 208 25.01 49.69 -6.05
C PHE A 208 24.03 48.62 -6.56
N VAL A 209 24.52 47.40 -6.81
CA VAL A 209 23.69 46.27 -7.24
C VAL A 209 22.77 45.75 -6.13
N ALA A 210 23.17 45.85 -4.86
CA ALA A 210 22.27 45.55 -3.75
C ALA A 210 21.13 46.58 -3.67
N TRP A 211 21.47 47.87 -3.76
CA TRP A 211 20.52 48.99 -3.72
C TRP A 211 19.51 48.92 -4.88
N ILE A 212 19.96 48.68 -6.11
CA ILE A 212 19.06 48.62 -7.28
C ILE A 212 18.06 47.45 -7.17
N ASN A 213 18.45 46.37 -6.50
CA ASN A 213 17.61 45.20 -6.25
C ASN A 213 16.79 45.29 -4.94
N GLY A 214 16.91 46.39 -4.20
CA GLY A 214 16.24 46.58 -2.91
C GLY A 214 16.72 45.63 -1.81
N LEU A 215 17.97 45.18 -1.89
CA LEU A 215 18.60 44.31 -0.89
C LEU A 215 19.26 45.18 0.18
N SER A 216 19.07 44.81 1.44
CA SER A 216 19.75 45.48 2.56
C SER A 216 21.22 45.09 2.58
N VAL A 217 22.13 46.05 2.72
CA VAL A 217 23.57 45.78 2.80
C VAL A 217 24.01 45.73 4.25
N PHE A 218 24.72 44.68 4.63
CA PHE A 218 25.43 44.61 5.90
C PHE A 218 26.93 44.47 5.64
N GLN A 219 27.69 45.53 5.95
CA GLN A 219 29.14 45.51 5.92
C GLN A 219 29.67 45.68 7.34
N ILE A 220 30.32 44.64 7.87
CA ILE A 220 31.76 44.66 8.17
C ILE A 220 32.37 46.01 8.55
N LYS A 221 32.14 46.63 9.72
CA LYS A 221 32.90 47.81 10.14
C LYS A 221 33.97 47.45 11.17
N VAL A 222 35.14 47.05 10.70
CA VAL A 222 36.25 46.65 11.58
C VAL A 222 36.97 47.89 12.10
N HIS A 223 37.24 47.91 13.41
CA HIS A 223 38.06 48.90 14.10
C HIS A 223 39.20 48.22 14.87
N ASN A 224 40.20 48.97 15.34
CA ASN A 224 41.39 48.41 16.00
C ASN A 224 41.13 47.51 17.22
N LYS A 225 39.95 47.58 17.84
CA LYS A 225 39.54 46.74 18.98
C LYS A 225 38.57 45.62 18.59
N TYR A 226 38.38 45.36 17.31
CA TYR A 226 37.36 44.42 16.83
C TYR A 226 37.85 42.99 17.09
N THR A 227 37.06 42.22 17.83
CA THR A 227 37.40 40.88 18.28
C THR A 227 36.62 39.81 17.52
N ALA A 228 36.96 38.54 17.75
CA ALA A 228 36.18 37.42 17.24
C ALA A 228 34.75 37.39 17.82
N ASP A 229 34.60 37.78 19.10
CA ASP A 229 33.29 37.84 19.76
C ASP A 229 32.37 38.89 19.10
N ASP A 230 32.93 40.04 18.71
CA ASP A 230 32.19 41.07 17.97
C ASP A 230 31.72 40.56 16.59
N PHE A 231 32.54 39.75 15.93
CA PHE A 231 32.17 39.10 14.67
C PHE A 231 31.04 38.09 14.82
N ASP A 232 31.07 37.29 15.89
CA ASP A 232 30.00 36.34 16.18
C ASP A 232 28.68 37.07 16.48
N ASP A 233 28.73 38.22 17.15
CA ASP A 233 27.57 39.07 17.42
C ASP A 233 27.01 39.72 16.14
N ASP A 234 27.87 40.23 15.26
CA ASP A 234 27.49 40.75 13.95
C ASP A 234 26.86 39.64 13.08
N LEU A 235 27.46 38.44 13.05
CA LEU A 235 26.93 37.30 12.32
C LEU A 235 25.57 36.86 12.89
N ARG A 236 25.42 36.81 14.22
CA ARG A 236 24.14 36.50 14.89
C ARG A 236 23.07 37.53 14.51
N THR A 237 23.45 38.79 14.38
CA THR A 237 22.54 39.86 13.94
C THR A 237 22.08 39.64 12.50
N VAL A 238 23.01 39.36 11.58
CA VAL A 238 22.68 39.05 10.17
C VAL A 238 21.79 37.81 10.08
N LEU A 239 22.10 36.74 10.81
CA LEU A 239 21.32 35.50 10.82
C LEU A 239 19.92 35.69 11.42
N ARG A 240 19.77 36.52 12.46
CA ARG A 240 18.44 36.86 13.02
C ARG A 240 17.60 37.67 12.04
N ARG A 241 18.20 38.64 11.35
CA ARG A 241 17.49 39.47 10.37
C ARG A 241 17.06 38.66 9.14
N SER A 242 17.94 37.84 8.58
CA SER A 242 17.60 37.00 7.43
C SER A 242 16.69 35.82 7.81
N GLY A 243 16.98 35.11 8.90
CA GLY A 243 16.28 33.90 9.29
C GLY A 243 14.95 34.12 10.01
N CYS A 244 14.81 35.17 10.82
CA CYS A 244 13.58 35.42 11.60
C CYS A 244 12.67 36.48 10.99
N ARG A 245 13.22 37.42 10.21
CA ARG A 245 12.45 38.52 9.60
C ARG A 245 12.29 38.40 8.09
N ASP A 246 12.84 37.34 7.49
CA ASP A 246 12.87 37.09 6.04
C ASP A 246 13.43 38.29 5.24
N GLU A 247 14.34 39.06 5.87
CA GLU A 247 14.97 40.21 5.26
C GLU A 247 16.07 39.74 4.29
N LYS A 248 16.03 40.22 3.03
CA LYS A 248 17.06 39.93 2.05
C LYS A 248 18.28 40.81 2.31
N ILE A 249 19.37 40.19 2.75
CA ILE A 249 20.60 40.87 3.17
C ILE A 249 21.76 40.42 2.30
N VAL A 250 22.54 41.39 1.80
CA VAL A 250 23.86 41.18 1.21
C VAL A 250 24.90 41.42 2.29
N PHE A 251 25.61 40.35 2.66
CA PHE A 251 26.70 40.41 3.60
C PHE A 251 28.02 40.66 2.86
N ILE A 252 28.64 41.81 3.11
CA ILE A 252 29.89 42.23 2.46
C ILE A 252 31.05 42.13 3.45
N MET A 253 32.02 41.31 3.09
CA MET A 253 33.33 41.25 3.74
C MET A 253 34.38 41.79 2.78
N ASP A 254 35.02 42.90 3.17
CA ASP A 254 36.12 43.51 2.41
C ASP A 254 37.46 43.09 3.02
N GLU A 255 38.48 42.86 2.19
CA GLU A 255 39.84 42.54 2.65
C GLU A 255 40.45 43.72 3.41
N SER A 256 40.05 44.96 3.12
CA SER A 256 40.45 46.13 3.90
C SER A 256 39.92 46.14 5.35
N ASN A 257 38.89 45.33 5.63
CA ASN A 257 38.40 45.07 6.98
C ASN A 257 39.12 43.88 7.64
N TYR A 258 39.81 43.05 6.86
CA TYR A 258 40.66 42.00 7.39
C TYR A 258 42.03 42.60 7.69
N ILE A 259 42.29 42.92 8.95
CA ILE A 259 43.64 43.21 9.41
C ILE A 259 44.28 41.84 9.71
N PRO A 260 45.16 41.29 8.84
CA PRO A 260 46.02 40.21 9.27
C PRO A 260 46.80 40.74 10.49
N PRO A 261 47.04 39.92 11.53
CA PRO A 261 47.80 40.35 12.70
C PRO A 261 49.06 41.10 12.27
N ASP A 262 49.26 42.30 12.83
CA ASP A 262 50.29 43.27 12.44
C ASP A 262 51.62 42.56 12.13
N ARG A 263 52.11 42.81 10.91
CA ARG A 263 53.35 42.29 10.30
C ARG A 263 54.22 41.50 11.27
N VAL A 264 54.39 40.19 11.04
CA VAL A 264 55.47 39.45 11.70
C VAL A 264 56.77 40.20 11.38
N PRO A 265 57.47 40.78 12.37
CA PRO A 265 58.70 41.51 12.10
C PRO A 265 59.66 40.55 11.39
N VAL A 266 60.05 40.87 10.15
CA VAL A 266 60.93 40.02 9.36
C VAL A 266 62.31 40.09 9.99
N VAL A 267 62.62 39.05 10.76
CA VAL A 267 63.87 38.92 11.51
C VAL A 267 64.80 37.92 10.80
N TYR A 268 64.22 36.98 10.07
CA TYR A 268 64.93 36.10 9.15
C TYR A 268 65.09 36.78 7.77
N PRO A 269 66.33 37.05 7.31
CA PRO A 269 66.57 37.82 6.07
C PRO A 269 66.05 37.16 4.79
N ASP A 270 66.04 35.82 4.70
CA ASP A 270 65.63 35.11 3.47
C ASP A 270 64.15 34.67 3.51
N LEU A 271 63.30 35.41 4.22
CA LEU A 271 61.87 35.10 4.30
C LEU A 271 61.17 35.48 2.97
N PRO A 272 60.66 34.53 2.18
CA PRO A 272 59.89 34.85 0.99
C PRO A 272 58.52 35.42 1.37
N MET A 273 58.07 36.44 0.64
CA MET A 273 56.76 37.06 0.84
C MET A 273 55.80 36.62 -0.27
N PRO A 274 54.58 36.14 0.04
CA PRO A 274 53.99 35.97 1.38
C PRO A 274 54.54 34.75 2.14
N PRO A 275 54.74 34.83 3.46
CA PRO A 275 55.34 33.73 4.23
C PRO A 275 54.33 32.59 4.41
N THR A 276 54.76 31.36 4.13
CA THR A 276 53.97 30.17 4.50
C THR A 276 53.91 30.00 6.02
N HIS A 277 52.90 29.28 6.54
CA HIS A 277 52.72 29.04 7.97
C HIS A 277 54.02 28.56 8.68
N ARG A 278 54.74 27.63 8.04
CA ARG A 278 56.04 27.14 8.53
C ARG A 278 57.08 28.25 8.62
N GLN A 279 57.17 29.09 7.59
CA GLN A 279 58.13 30.20 7.52
C GLN A 279 57.80 31.30 8.55
N SER A 280 56.52 31.57 8.79
CA SER A 280 56.07 32.49 9.86
C SER A 280 56.47 31.99 11.25
N ILE A 281 56.33 30.69 11.52
CA ILE A 281 56.79 30.07 12.78
C ILE A 281 58.32 30.19 12.91
N VAL A 282 59.07 29.92 11.84
CA VAL A 282 60.53 30.08 11.84
C VAL A 282 60.92 31.51 12.17
N ASN A 283 60.27 32.49 11.54
CA ASN A 283 60.54 33.90 11.79
C ASN A 283 60.22 34.29 13.26
N ALA A 284 59.12 33.77 13.82
CA ALA A 284 58.76 33.97 15.23
C ALA A 284 59.79 33.36 16.20
N PHE A 285 60.32 32.16 15.91
CA PHE A 285 61.35 31.56 16.74
C PHE A 285 62.65 32.39 16.75
N VAL A 286 63.08 32.88 15.59
CA VAL A 286 64.26 33.74 15.50
C VAL A 286 64.02 35.06 16.26
N TYR A 287 62.82 35.63 16.15
CA TYR A 287 62.45 36.84 16.90
C TYR A 287 62.51 36.63 18.42
N VAL A 288 61.93 35.55 18.95
CA VAL A 288 62.00 35.22 20.38
C VAL A 288 63.45 35.03 20.84
N HIS A 289 64.28 34.38 20.03
CA HIS A 289 65.69 34.19 20.37
C HIS A 289 66.45 35.52 20.44
N GLN A 290 66.25 36.43 19.48
CA GLN A 290 66.92 37.74 19.46
C GLN A 290 66.44 38.69 20.57
N THR A 291 65.14 38.70 20.86
CA THR A 291 64.58 39.52 21.95
C THR A 291 65.10 39.09 23.32
N LEU A 292 65.40 37.81 23.54
CA LEU A 292 66.06 37.33 24.76
C LEU A 292 67.47 37.93 24.94
N TYR A 293 68.26 38.08 23.87
CA TYR A 293 69.56 38.77 23.96
C TYR A 293 69.39 40.24 24.34
N GLN A 294 68.45 40.94 23.69
CA GLN A 294 68.14 42.35 23.99
C GLN A 294 67.66 42.54 25.44
N ALA A 295 66.82 41.63 25.93
CA ALA A 295 66.35 41.61 27.31
C ALA A 295 67.50 41.38 28.29
N ASN A 296 68.38 40.40 28.03
CA ASN A 296 69.56 40.13 28.84
C ASN A 296 70.51 41.33 28.91
N THR A 297 70.79 42.00 27.78
CA THR A 297 71.61 43.22 27.75
C THR A 297 70.97 44.35 28.57
N SER A 298 69.65 44.50 28.48
CA SER A 298 68.91 45.50 29.26
C SER A 298 68.94 45.21 30.76
N LEU A 299 68.88 43.92 31.14
CA LEU A 299 68.95 43.46 32.52
C LEU A 299 70.35 43.63 33.12
N GLN A 300 71.39 43.38 32.30
CA GLN A 300 72.79 43.59 32.67
C GLN A 300 73.08 45.05 33.00
N LYS A 301 72.57 45.99 32.19
CA LYS A 301 72.68 47.44 32.43
C LYS A 301 72.02 47.88 33.73
N ARG A 302 71.01 47.16 34.20
CA ARG A 302 70.29 47.41 35.46
C ARG A 302 70.92 46.71 36.67
N GLY A 303 72.07 46.04 36.50
CA GLY A 303 72.76 45.30 37.57
C GLY A 303 72.07 43.98 37.97
N GLY A 304 71.13 43.48 37.16
CA GLY A 304 70.45 42.21 37.40
C GLY A 304 71.32 41.00 37.03
N ARG A 305 70.98 39.82 37.58
CA ARG A 305 71.64 38.56 37.22
C ARG A 305 71.27 38.16 35.79
N THR A 306 72.26 37.95 34.93
CA THR A 306 72.07 37.51 33.54
C THR A 306 72.28 36.01 33.39
N MET A 307 71.57 35.38 32.46
CA MET A 307 71.75 33.97 32.09
C MET A 307 72.47 33.86 30.74
N ALA A 308 73.40 32.91 30.60
CA ALA A 308 74.04 32.63 29.31
C ALA A 308 73.04 31.95 28.34
N ILE A 309 72.75 32.60 27.22
CA ILE A 309 71.90 32.01 26.16
C ILE A 309 72.81 31.17 25.26
N THR A 310 72.59 29.86 25.24
CA THR A 310 73.33 28.92 24.38
C THR A 310 72.42 28.40 23.26
N PRO A 311 72.96 27.95 22.12
CA PRO A 311 72.17 27.30 21.06
C PRO A 311 71.39 26.08 21.55
N ARG A 312 71.82 25.43 22.64
CA ARG A 312 71.11 24.32 23.27
C ARG A 312 69.73 24.76 23.79
N HIS A 313 69.63 25.92 24.42
CA HIS A 313 68.35 26.47 24.88
C HIS A 313 67.38 26.76 23.72
N TYR A 314 67.91 27.13 22.55
CA TYR A 314 67.09 27.34 21.35
C TYR A 314 66.56 26.02 20.76
N LEU A 315 67.40 24.98 20.71
CA LEU A 315 66.97 23.64 20.29
C LEU A 315 65.95 23.03 21.27
N ASP A 316 66.15 23.21 22.57
CA ASP A 316 65.21 22.76 23.59
C ASP A 316 63.86 23.46 23.46
N PHE A 317 63.85 24.76 23.14
CA PHE A 317 62.63 25.53 22.87
C PHE A 317 61.86 24.99 21.65
N ILE A 318 62.55 24.70 20.54
CA ILE A 318 61.93 24.10 19.35
C ILE A 318 61.33 22.72 19.70
N ASN A 319 62.08 21.89 20.42
CA ASN A 319 61.61 20.55 20.81
C ASN A 319 60.37 20.62 21.73
N HIS A 320 60.34 21.56 22.67
CA HIS A 320 59.16 21.78 23.53
C HIS A 320 57.96 22.26 22.74
N TYR A 321 58.15 23.20 21.80
CA TYR A 321 57.07 23.66 20.94
C TYR A 321 56.49 22.53 20.10
N VAL A 322 57.35 21.71 19.46
CA VAL A 322 56.88 20.57 18.64
C VAL A 322 56.08 19.58 19.49
N LYS A 323 56.55 19.28 20.70
CA LYS A 323 55.82 18.40 21.63
C LYS A 323 54.44 18.99 21.98
N LEU A 324 54.39 20.24 22.42
CA LEU A 324 53.16 20.90 22.84
C LEU A 324 52.18 21.07 21.67
N TYR A 325 52.69 21.40 20.48
CA TYR A 325 51.89 21.53 19.27
C TYR A 325 51.21 20.21 18.91
N ASN A 326 51.96 19.10 18.94
CA ASN A 326 51.39 17.79 18.66
C ASN A 326 50.35 17.37 19.71
N GLU A 327 50.61 17.63 20.98
CA GLU A 327 49.67 17.37 22.09
C GLU A 327 48.36 18.16 21.89
N LYS A 328 48.46 19.48 21.64
CA LYS A 328 47.27 20.31 21.42
C LYS A 328 46.54 19.99 20.13
N ARG A 329 47.26 19.63 19.07
CA ARG A 329 46.65 19.18 17.81
C ARG A 329 45.86 17.90 18.03
N GLN A 330 46.40 16.95 18.79
CA GLN A 330 45.72 15.72 19.13
C GLN A 330 44.46 15.97 19.98
N ASP A 331 44.52 16.84 20.99
CA ASP A 331 43.35 17.25 21.79
C ASP A 331 42.23 17.81 20.89
N LEU A 332 42.58 18.68 19.93
CA LEU A 332 41.63 19.28 18.99
C LEU A 332 41.07 18.27 18.00
N GLU A 333 41.90 17.37 17.48
CA GLU A 333 41.48 16.26 16.60
C GLU A 333 40.46 15.36 17.33
N GLU A 334 40.66 15.07 18.61
CA GLU A 334 39.72 14.29 19.43
C GLU A 334 38.39 15.03 19.65
N GLN A 335 38.43 16.33 19.96
CA GLN A 335 37.21 17.15 20.07
C GLN A 335 36.45 17.24 18.75
N GLN A 336 37.17 17.42 17.64
CA GLN A 336 36.59 17.43 16.31
C GLN A 336 35.94 16.09 15.98
N LEU A 337 36.60 14.97 16.31
CA LEU A 337 36.05 13.63 16.14
C LEU A 337 34.78 13.46 16.97
N HIS A 338 34.78 13.87 18.25
CA HIS A 338 33.60 13.81 19.12
C HIS A 338 32.42 14.60 18.54
N LEU A 339 32.65 15.81 18.04
CA LEU A 339 31.64 16.64 17.38
C LEU A 339 31.12 15.99 16.09
N ASN A 340 32.01 15.47 15.24
CA ASN A 340 31.64 14.80 14.01
C ASN A 340 30.80 13.54 14.28
N VAL A 341 31.18 12.74 15.28
CA VAL A 341 30.39 11.58 15.74
C VAL A 341 29.03 12.04 16.29
N GLY A 342 28.98 13.15 17.02
CA GLY A 342 27.73 13.76 17.49
C GLY A 342 26.81 14.17 16.34
N LEU A 343 27.34 14.88 15.34
CA LEU A 343 26.61 15.30 14.15
C LEU A 343 26.12 14.11 13.32
N GLN A 344 26.97 13.09 13.16
CA GLN A 344 26.61 11.85 12.47
C GLN A 344 25.46 11.13 13.18
N LYS A 345 25.53 11.00 14.51
CA LYS A 345 24.42 10.43 15.31
C LYS A 345 23.13 11.25 15.18
N ILE A 346 23.22 12.58 15.16
CA ILE A 346 22.04 13.44 14.94
C ILE A 346 21.44 13.18 13.57
N ARG A 347 22.27 13.11 12.53
CA ARG A 347 21.83 12.82 11.16
C ARG A 347 21.14 11.45 11.07
N GLU A 348 21.74 10.42 11.66
CA GLU A 348 21.15 9.07 11.74
C GLU A 348 19.81 9.08 12.48
N THR A 349 19.68 9.84 13.58
CA THR A 349 18.40 9.95 14.29
C THR A 349 17.33 10.67 13.47
N VAL A 350 17.70 11.65 12.63
CA VAL A 350 16.74 12.34 11.76
C VAL A 350 16.25 11.38 10.67
N GLU A 351 17.16 10.64 10.03
CA GLU A 351 16.83 9.66 9.01
C GLU A 351 15.94 8.53 9.56
N GLN A 352 16.23 8.02 10.76
CA GLN A 352 15.37 7.04 11.44
C GLN A 352 13.97 7.59 11.74
N VAL A 353 13.85 8.88 12.10
CA VAL A 353 12.54 9.50 12.36
C VAL A 353 11.74 9.63 11.07
N GLU A 354 12.37 10.01 9.95
CA GLU A 354 11.71 10.07 8.64
C GLU A 354 11.23 8.68 8.18
N GLU A 355 12.04 7.64 8.34
CA GLU A 355 11.66 6.26 8.02
C GLU A 355 10.50 5.75 8.90
N LEU A 356 10.54 6.06 10.21
CA LEU A 356 9.45 5.73 11.13
C LEU A 356 8.14 6.47 10.78
N GLN A 357 8.21 7.72 10.33
CA GLN A 357 7.03 8.47 9.87
C GLN A 357 6.44 7.86 8.59
N ALA A 358 7.28 7.49 7.63
CA ALA A 358 6.82 6.85 6.40
C ALA A 358 6.14 5.49 6.68
N SER A 359 6.76 4.66 7.53
CA SER A 359 6.19 3.37 7.93
C SER A 359 4.89 3.51 8.73
N LEU A 360 4.78 4.54 9.59
CA LEU A 360 3.55 4.84 10.32
C LEU A 360 2.41 5.20 9.38
N SER A 361 2.67 6.00 8.34
CA SER A 361 1.65 6.33 7.32
C SER A 361 1.15 5.09 6.58
N ILE A 362 2.05 4.17 6.23
CA ILE A 362 1.69 2.93 5.53
C ILE A 362 0.84 2.01 6.43
N LYS A 363 1.30 1.76 7.68
CA LYS A 363 0.57 0.91 8.64
C LYS A 363 -0.82 1.48 8.98
N LYS A 364 -0.96 2.81 9.03
CA LYS A 364 -2.26 3.47 9.27
C LYS A 364 -3.26 3.21 8.14
N ASN A 365 -2.81 3.31 6.89
CA ASN A 365 -3.64 2.99 5.73
C ASN A 365 -4.02 1.50 5.69
N GLU A 366 -3.09 0.59 6.00
CA GLU A 366 -3.37 -0.85 6.05
C GLU A 366 -4.40 -1.20 7.15
N LEU A 367 -4.29 -0.57 8.32
CA LEU A 367 -5.25 -0.75 9.41
C LEU A 367 -6.66 -0.29 9.01
N GLU A 368 -6.77 0.83 8.30
CA GLU A 368 -8.05 1.33 7.82
C GLU A 368 -8.68 0.36 6.81
N GLN A 369 -7.89 -0.15 5.85
CA GLN A 369 -8.34 -1.17 4.91
C GLN A 369 -8.81 -2.45 5.61
N LYS A 370 -8.03 -3.00 6.54
CA LYS A 370 -8.41 -4.21 7.30
C LYS A 370 -9.68 -4.00 8.12
N ASN A 371 -9.86 -2.84 8.75
CA ASN A 371 -11.10 -2.50 9.46
C ASN A 371 -12.30 -2.43 8.51
N THR A 372 -12.14 -1.86 7.30
CA THR A 372 -13.24 -1.83 6.33
C THR A 372 -13.64 -3.23 5.87
N LEU A 373 -12.68 -4.12 5.61
CA LEU A 373 -12.93 -5.52 5.24
C LEU A 373 -13.61 -6.30 6.38
N ALA A 374 -13.11 -6.15 7.61
CA ALA A 374 -13.71 -6.80 8.78
C ALA A 374 -15.18 -6.36 8.99
N ASN A 375 -15.47 -5.07 8.84
CA ASN A 375 -16.83 -4.54 8.94
C ASN A 375 -17.77 -5.06 7.83
N GLN A 376 -17.25 -5.27 6.61
CA GLN A 376 -18.03 -5.89 5.52
C GLN A 376 -18.37 -7.35 5.83
N LYS A 377 -17.40 -8.13 6.31
CA LYS A 377 -17.59 -9.54 6.69
C LYS A 377 -18.56 -9.70 7.85
N LEU A 378 -18.48 -8.83 8.86
CA LEU A 378 -19.41 -8.81 9.98
C LEU A 378 -20.86 -8.59 9.50
N LYS A 379 -21.08 -7.68 8.55
CA LYS A 379 -22.41 -7.45 7.97
C LYS A 379 -22.96 -8.68 7.27
N GLN A 380 -22.13 -9.38 6.48
CA GLN A 380 -22.53 -10.63 5.81
C GLN A 380 -22.85 -11.74 6.82
N MET A 381 -22.00 -11.93 7.82
CA MET A 381 -22.21 -12.93 8.88
C MET A 381 -23.52 -12.69 9.65
N VAL A 382 -23.82 -11.44 10.01
CA VAL A 382 -25.08 -11.10 10.70
C VAL A 382 -26.29 -11.36 9.81
N HIS A 383 -26.18 -11.12 8.50
CA HIS A 383 -27.24 -11.42 7.55
C HIS A 383 -27.52 -12.93 7.44
N ASP A 384 -26.48 -13.74 7.23
CA ASP A 384 -26.59 -15.19 7.10
C ASP A 384 -27.08 -15.84 8.41
N GLN A 385 -26.66 -15.31 9.56
CA GLN A 385 -27.12 -15.78 10.87
C GLN A 385 -28.63 -15.54 11.06
N GLN A 386 -29.14 -14.39 10.63
CA GLN A 386 -30.58 -14.12 10.65
C GLN A 386 -31.36 -15.05 9.72
N GLU A 387 -30.81 -15.40 8.56
CA GLU A 387 -31.44 -16.33 7.62
C GLU A 387 -31.45 -17.77 8.17
N ALA A 388 -30.33 -18.23 8.75
CA ALA A 388 -30.22 -19.53 9.38
C ALA A 388 -31.22 -19.70 10.54
N GLU A 389 -31.36 -18.69 11.41
CA GLU A 389 -32.30 -18.72 12.53
C GLU A 389 -33.76 -18.86 12.05
N LYS A 390 -34.14 -18.12 11.01
CA LYS A 390 -35.47 -18.25 10.39
C LYS A 390 -35.72 -19.66 9.84
N LYS A 391 -34.74 -20.23 9.12
CA LYS A 391 -34.86 -21.59 8.57
C LYS A 391 -34.91 -22.66 9.66
N LYS A 392 -34.19 -22.45 10.77
CA LYS A 392 -34.19 -23.37 11.93
C LYS A 392 -35.55 -23.44 12.60
N ILE A 393 -36.24 -22.31 12.75
CA ILE A 393 -37.62 -22.26 13.25
C ILE A 393 -38.54 -23.07 12.33
N THR A 394 -38.48 -22.84 11.01
CA THR A 394 -39.31 -23.61 10.05
C THR A 394 -39.00 -25.11 10.05
N SER A 395 -37.74 -25.50 10.27
CA SER A 395 -37.36 -26.92 10.37
C SER A 395 -37.91 -27.57 11.65
N GLN A 396 -37.95 -26.84 12.77
CA GLN A 396 -38.53 -27.35 14.02
C GLN A 396 -40.04 -27.57 13.87
N GLU A 397 -40.74 -26.62 13.25
CA GLU A 397 -42.18 -26.75 12.94
C GLU A 397 -42.47 -27.97 12.06
N ILE A 398 -41.64 -28.22 11.03
CA ILE A 398 -41.78 -29.40 10.16
C ILE A 398 -41.50 -30.70 10.92
N GLN A 399 -40.50 -30.73 11.80
CA GLN A 399 -40.20 -31.92 12.61
C GLN A 399 -41.31 -32.24 13.62
N GLU A 400 -41.92 -31.22 14.23
CA GLU A 400 -43.05 -31.40 15.13
C GLU A 400 -44.29 -31.88 14.39
N ALA A 401 -44.57 -31.33 13.20
CA ALA A 401 -45.63 -31.82 12.33
C ALA A 401 -45.40 -33.28 11.88
N LEU A 402 -44.16 -33.66 11.56
CA LEU A 402 -43.80 -35.04 11.20
C LEU A 402 -43.98 -36.01 12.37
N LYS A 403 -43.68 -35.60 13.61
CA LYS A 403 -43.93 -36.43 14.80
C LYS A 403 -45.42 -36.73 15.00
N VAL A 404 -46.27 -35.72 14.80
CA VAL A 404 -47.73 -35.90 14.89
C VAL A 404 -48.21 -36.85 13.79
N GLN A 405 -47.80 -36.59 12.54
CA GLN A 405 -48.21 -37.42 11.39
C GLN A 405 -47.71 -38.87 11.50
N THR A 406 -46.48 -39.11 11.96
CA THR A 406 -45.94 -40.46 12.15
C THR A 406 -46.65 -41.21 13.28
N HIS A 407 -47.06 -40.50 14.35
CA HIS A 407 -47.89 -41.08 15.40
C HIS A 407 -49.26 -41.50 14.87
N ASP A 408 -49.92 -40.66 14.09
CA ASP A 408 -51.22 -40.97 13.47
C ASP A 408 -51.14 -42.13 12.48
N ILE A 409 -50.06 -42.19 11.67
CA ILE A 409 -49.79 -43.31 10.76
C ILE A 409 -49.59 -44.61 11.56
N ALA A 410 -48.83 -44.58 12.66
CA ALA A 410 -48.60 -45.75 13.51
C ALA A 410 -49.91 -46.26 14.14
N GLN A 411 -50.73 -45.37 14.70
CA GLN A 411 -52.04 -45.75 15.26
C GLN A 411 -52.96 -46.37 14.20
N LYS A 412 -53.07 -45.76 13.01
CA LYS A 412 -53.90 -46.29 11.92
C LYS A 412 -53.37 -47.62 11.39
N LYS A 413 -52.04 -47.80 11.34
CA LYS A 413 -51.39 -49.06 10.95
C LYS A 413 -51.70 -50.19 11.94
N ASP A 414 -51.69 -49.90 13.23
CA ASP A 414 -52.04 -50.87 14.26
C ASP A 414 -53.53 -51.29 14.18
N ILE A 415 -54.43 -50.35 13.88
CA ILE A 415 -55.85 -50.65 13.66
C ILE A 415 -56.03 -51.59 12.46
N VAL A 416 -55.39 -51.26 11.33
CA VAL A 416 -55.43 -52.08 10.11
C VAL A 416 -54.84 -53.48 10.35
N LEU A 417 -53.72 -53.58 11.06
CA LEU A 417 -53.06 -54.86 11.37
C LEU A 417 -53.91 -55.72 12.31
N ASN A 418 -54.50 -55.11 13.34
CA ASN A 418 -55.37 -55.81 14.29
C ASN A 418 -56.60 -56.38 13.59
N ASP A 419 -57.22 -55.61 12.70
CA ASP A 419 -58.41 -56.03 11.95
C ASP A 419 -58.11 -57.12 10.91
N LEU A 420 -56.93 -57.10 10.28
CA LEU A 420 -56.44 -58.18 9.41
C LEU A 420 -56.17 -59.47 10.20
N SER A 421 -55.54 -59.35 11.38
CA SER A 421 -55.13 -60.49 12.22
C SER A 421 -56.29 -61.32 12.77
N LYS A 422 -57.50 -60.74 12.89
CA LYS A 422 -58.69 -61.45 13.42
C LYS A 422 -59.26 -62.46 12.44
N VAL A 423 -59.10 -62.23 11.14
CA VAL A 423 -59.82 -63.00 10.11
C VAL A 423 -58.89 -63.89 9.28
N GLU A 424 -57.63 -63.48 9.09
CA GLU A 424 -56.62 -64.29 8.43
C GLU A 424 -56.44 -65.72 9.02
N PRO A 425 -56.39 -65.92 10.36
CA PRO A 425 -56.29 -67.26 10.94
C PRO A 425 -57.57 -68.07 10.74
N ALA A 426 -58.74 -67.43 10.78
CA ALA A 426 -60.03 -68.11 10.58
C ALA A 426 -60.18 -68.64 9.14
N VAL A 427 -59.68 -67.90 8.14
CA VAL A 427 -59.63 -68.36 6.75
C VAL A 427 -58.61 -69.49 6.57
N LYS A 428 -57.41 -69.37 7.14
CA LYS A 428 -56.38 -70.43 7.09
C LYS A 428 -56.86 -71.72 7.75
N GLU A 429 -57.52 -71.62 8.90
CA GLU A 429 -58.12 -72.75 9.62
C GLU A 429 -59.22 -73.40 8.78
N ALA A 430 -60.11 -72.60 8.17
CA ALA A 430 -61.17 -73.13 7.32
C ALA A 430 -60.64 -73.77 6.02
N GLN A 431 -59.59 -73.21 5.40
CA GLN A 431 -58.91 -73.82 4.25
C GLN A 431 -58.27 -75.17 4.60
N GLN A 432 -57.63 -75.28 5.78
CA GLN A 432 -57.08 -76.55 6.26
C GLN A 432 -58.18 -77.58 6.54
N ALA A 433 -59.33 -77.15 7.09
CA ALA A 433 -60.49 -78.02 7.30
C ALA A 433 -61.07 -78.56 5.99
N VAL A 434 -61.07 -77.77 4.91
CA VAL A 434 -61.51 -78.22 3.57
C VAL A 434 -60.49 -79.17 2.93
N LYS A 435 -59.18 -78.94 3.10
CA LYS A 435 -58.12 -79.87 2.64
C LYS A 435 -58.17 -81.23 3.35
N GLY A 436 -58.74 -81.29 4.56
CA GLY A 436 -58.89 -82.51 5.36
C GLY A 436 -60.07 -83.43 4.98
N ILE A 437 -60.91 -83.07 4.00
CA ILE A 437 -62.09 -83.86 3.60
C ILE A 437 -61.66 -85.12 2.83
N LYS A 438 -62.03 -86.31 3.34
CA LYS A 438 -61.77 -87.60 2.67
C LYS A 438 -62.78 -87.83 1.53
N LYS A 439 -62.29 -88.37 0.41
CA LYS A 439 -63.12 -88.69 -0.79
C LYS A 439 -64.35 -89.56 -0.48
N SER A 440 -64.30 -90.40 0.56
CA SER A 440 -65.43 -91.24 1.00
C SER A 440 -66.65 -90.44 1.47
N HIS A 441 -66.44 -89.32 2.17
CA HIS A 441 -67.55 -88.50 2.69
C HIS A 441 -68.27 -87.72 1.56
N LEU A 442 -67.59 -87.45 0.45
CA LEU A 442 -68.22 -86.86 -0.75
C LEU A 442 -69.04 -87.88 -1.54
N VAL A 443 -68.71 -89.17 -1.44
CA VAL A 443 -69.47 -90.28 -2.06
C VAL A 443 -70.82 -90.51 -1.36
N GLU A 444 -70.93 -90.22 -0.06
CA GLU A 444 -72.18 -90.32 0.71
C GLU A 444 -73.21 -89.25 0.27
N VAL A 445 -72.76 -88.02 0.01
CA VAL A 445 -73.63 -86.96 -0.52
C VAL A 445 -73.99 -87.23 -1.99
N ARG A 446 -73.14 -87.97 -2.72
CA ARG A 446 -73.32 -88.34 -4.14
C ARG A 446 -74.44 -89.36 -4.38
N SER A 447 -74.79 -90.19 -3.40
CA SER A 447 -75.77 -91.28 -3.54
C SER A 447 -77.21 -90.91 -3.14
N LEU A 448 -77.44 -89.69 -2.65
CA LEU A 448 -78.76 -89.22 -2.23
C LEU A 448 -79.65 -88.85 -3.44
N ASN A 449 -80.82 -89.49 -3.55
CA ASN A 449 -81.83 -89.16 -4.57
C ASN A 449 -82.58 -87.84 -4.25
N ASN A 450 -82.75 -87.50 -2.97
CA ASN A 450 -83.32 -86.24 -2.52
C ASN A 450 -82.58 -85.74 -1.25
N PRO A 451 -81.77 -84.67 -1.31
CA PRO A 451 -81.00 -84.21 -0.17
C PRO A 451 -81.88 -83.48 0.86
N HIS A 452 -81.48 -83.53 2.13
CA HIS A 452 -82.08 -82.70 3.18
C HIS A 452 -81.85 -81.21 2.86
N GLN A 453 -82.83 -80.35 3.16
CA GLN A 453 -82.81 -78.93 2.80
C GLN A 453 -81.52 -78.21 3.24
N VAL A 454 -80.98 -78.57 4.42
CA VAL A 454 -79.73 -78.05 4.99
C VAL A 454 -78.50 -78.37 4.11
N ILE A 455 -78.43 -79.56 3.51
CA ILE A 455 -77.32 -79.97 2.63
C ILE A 455 -77.43 -79.27 1.27
N LYS A 456 -78.66 -79.14 0.75
CA LYS A 456 -78.93 -78.42 -0.50
C LYS A 456 -78.49 -76.95 -0.39
N MET A 457 -78.90 -76.25 0.67
CA MET A 457 -78.51 -74.86 0.93
C MET A 457 -76.99 -74.70 1.10
N ALA A 458 -76.34 -75.65 1.77
CA ALA A 458 -74.88 -75.65 1.97
C ALA A 458 -74.08 -75.80 0.66
N LEU A 459 -74.58 -76.54 -0.33
CA LEU A 459 -73.88 -76.73 -1.60
C LEU A 459 -74.20 -75.64 -2.62
N GLU A 460 -75.43 -75.14 -2.61
CA GLU A 460 -75.85 -73.97 -3.40
C GLU A 460 -75.04 -72.72 -3.04
N SER A 461 -74.79 -72.49 -1.74
CA SER A 461 -73.99 -71.37 -1.26
C SER A 461 -72.54 -71.42 -1.75
N ILE A 462 -71.94 -72.61 -1.79
CA ILE A 462 -70.55 -72.80 -2.24
C ILE A 462 -70.46 -72.65 -3.76
N CYS A 463 -71.40 -73.22 -4.52
CA CYS A 463 -71.42 -73.08 -5.98
C CYS A 463 -71.60 -71.62 -6.39
N MET A 464 -72.42 -70.86 -5.64
CA MET A 464 -72.57 -69.41 -5.83
C MET A 464 -71.28 -68.65 -5.54
N LEU A 465 -70.55 -69.00 -4.48
CA LEU A 465 -69.26 -68.36 -4.12
C LEU A 465 -68.14 -68.63 -5.13
N ILE A 466 -68.14 -69.81 -5.77
CA ILE A 466 -67.16 -70.18 -6.82
C ILE A 466 -67.53 -69.57 -8.19
N GLY A 467 -68.77 -69.07 -8.35
CA GLY A 467 -69.24 -68.43 -9.58
C GLY A 467 -69.70 -69.39 -10.67
N GLU A 468 -69.98 -70.66 -10.34
CA GLU A 468 -70.45 -71.67 -11.30
C GLU A 468 -72.00 -71.65 -11.39
N PRO A 469 -72.59 -71.59 -12.59
CA PRO A 469 -74.04 -71.46 -12.76
C PRO A 469 -74.76 -72.77 -12.41
N TYR A 470 -75.75 -72.70 -11.52
CA TYR A 470 -76.61 -73.83 -11.17
C TYR A 470 -78.10 -73.47 -11.32
N THR A 471 -78.87 -74.40 -11.89
CA THR A 471 -80.34 -74.26 -12.07
C THR A 471 -81.12 -75.32 -11.29
N ASP A 472 -80.55 -76.52 -11.10
CA ASP A 472 -81.18 -77.67 -10.44
C ASP A 472 -80.16 -78.53 -9.67
N TRP A 473 -80.64 -79.39 -8.75
CA TRP A 473 -79.83 -80.33 -7.97
C TRP A 473 -78.92 -81.22 -8.85
N LYS A 474 -79.36 -81.52 -10.08
CA LYS A 474 -78.58 -82.29 -11.06
C LYS A 474 -77.30 -81.56 -11.49
N SER A 475 -77.36 -80.23 -11.63
CA SER A 475 -76.21 -79.38 -12.00
C SER A 475 -75.22 -79.27 -10.83
N ILE A 476 -75.72 -79.11 -9.60
CA ILE A 476 -74.91 -79.11 -8.37
C ILE A 476 -74.17 -80.44 -8.21
N ARG A 477 -74.85 -81.57 -8.49
CA ARG A 477 -74.25 -82.90 -8.47
C ARG A 477 -73.09 -83.03 -9.47
N GLN A 478 -73.22 -82.46 -10.68
CA GLN A 478 -72.14 -82.47 -11.68
C GLN A 478 -70.91 -81.65 -11.24
N ILE A 479 -71.13 -80.51 -10.57
CA ILE A 479 -70.04 -79.63 -10.08
C ILE A 479 -69.23 -80.35 -8.99
N ILE A 480 -69.90 -81.09 -8.10
CA ILE A 480 -69.24 -81.89 -7.05
C ILE A 480 -68.50 -83.12 -7.63
N MET A 481 -68.88 -83.59 -8.83
CA MET A 481 -68.23 -84.71 -9.51
C MET A 481 -66.90 -84.34 -10.20
N LYS A 482 -66.57 -83.05 -10.35
CA LYS A 482 -65.28 -82.62 -10.91
C LYS A 482 -64.16 -82.98 -9.92
N GLU A 483 -63.12 -83.67 -10.40
CA GLU A 483 -61.98 -84.06 -9.54
C GLU A 483 -61.23 -82.86 -8.93
N ASN A 484 -61.33 -81.68 -9.57
CA ASN A 484 -60.68 -80.44 -9.15
C ASN A 484 -61.48 -79.60 -8.14
N PHE A 485 -62.65 -80.05 -7.70
CA PHE A 485 -63.53 -79.28 -6.82
C PHE A 485 -62.86 -78.86 -5.49
N ILE A 486 -62.17 -79.77 -4.79
CA ILE A 486 -61.47 -79.47 -3.54
C ILE A 486 -60.25 -78.53 -3.75
N PRO A 487 -59.37 -78.76 -4.75
CA PRO A 487 -58.30 -77.81 -5.09
C PRO A 487 -58.78 -76.38 -5.42
N THR A 488 -59.89 -76.24 -6.15
CA THR A 488 -60.45 -74.93 -6.52
C THR A 488 -60.88 -74.13 -5.29
N ILE A 489 -61.49 -74.78 -4.29
CA ILE A 489 -61.91 -74.14 -3.04
C ILE A 489 -60.71 -73.80 -2.14
N ALA A 490 -59.69 -74.66 -2.13
CA ALA A 490 -58.50 -74.49 -1.32
C ALA A 490 -57.58 -73.35 -1.79
N ASN A 491 -57.58 -73.04 -3.09
CA ASN A 491 -56.77 -71.99 -3.70
C ASN A 491 -57.59 -70.76 -4.14
N PHE A 492 -58.84 -70.66 -3.73
CA PHE A 492 -59.72 -69.55 -4.09
C PHE A 492 -59.26 -68.24 -3.44
N SER A 493 -59.09 -67.20 -4.26
CA SER A 493 -58.76 -65.85 -3.81
C SER A 493 -60.04 -65.12 -3.40
N THR A 494 -60.04 -64.57 -2.18
CA THR A 494 -61.17 -63.82 -1.62
C THR A 494 -61.42 -62.47 -2.29
N GLU A 495 -60.46 -61.98 -3.08
CA GLU A 495 -60.57 -60.75 -3.88
C GLU A 495 -61.52 -60.91 -5.09
N ASP A 496 -61.81 -62.14 -5.52
CA ASP A 496 -62.67 -62.43 -6.68
C ASP A 496 -64.17 -62.50 -6.35
N ILE A 497 -64.55 -62.33 -5.07
CA ILE A 497 -65.96 -62.32 -4.63
C ILE A 497 -66.58 -60.96 -4.96
N THR A 498 -67.53 -60.95 -5.90
CA THR A 498 -68.31 -59.75 -6.25
C THR A 498 -69.28 -59.32 -5.13
N ASP A 499 -69.51 -58.01 -5.02
CA ASP A 499 -70.44 -57.43 -4.04
C ASP A 499 -71.87 -57.97 -4.16
N ASP A 500 -72.31 -58.32 -5.37
CA ASP A 500 -73.62 -58.92 -5.63
C ASP A 500 -73.72 -60.37 -5.12
N ALA A 501 -72.66 -61.18 -5.28
CA ALA A 501 -72.63 -62.55 -4.77
C ALA A 501 -72.65 -62.56 -3.22
N ARG A 502 -71.96 -61.61 -2.59
CA ARG A 502 -71.90 -61.44 -1.14
C ARG A 502 -73.24 -61.03 -0.53
N ASN A 503 -73.93 -60.06 -1.13
CA ASN A 503 -75.22 -59.57 -0.63
C ASN A 503 -76.32 -60.63 -0.75
N LYS A 504 -76.32 -61.39 -1.86
CA LYS A 504 -77.20 -62.56 -2.03
C LYS A 504 -76.90 -63.64 -1.00
N MET A 505 -75.62 -63.97 -0.80
CA MET A 505 -75.20 -64.93 0.24
C MET A 505 -75.65 -64.54 1.66
N LYS A 506 -75.58 -63.26 2.02
CA LYS A 506 -76.06 -62.76 3.31
C LYS A 506 -77.58 -62.83 3.45
N LYS A 507 -78.30 -62.44 2.40
CA LYS A 507 -79.76 -62.36 2.39
C LYS A 507 -80.41 -63.74 2.37
N ASP A 508 -79.87 -64.66 1.57
CA ASP A 508 -80.53 -65.91 1.22
C ASP A 508 -80.02 -67.11 2.03
N TYR A 509 -78.83 -67.04 2.65
CA TYR A 509 -78.25 -68.18 3.38
C TYR A 509 -77.83 -67.85 4.81
N LEU A 510 -77.12 -66.75 5.07
CA LEU A 510 -76.66 -66.38 6.42
C LEU A 510 -77.80 -65.91 7.36
N SER A 511 -78.95 -65.54 6.81
CA SER A 511 -80.15 -65.09 7.55
C SER A 511 -80.95 -66.26 8.16
N HIS A 512 -80.73 -67.49 7.69
CA HIS A 512 -81.42 -68.68 8.18
C HIS A 512 -80.73 -69.24 9.43
N LYS A 513 -81.51 -69.44 10.51
CA LYS A 513 -81.01 -69.99 11.80
C LYS A 513 -80.37 -71.39 11.68
N GLU A 514 -80.70 -72.13 10.62
CA GLU A 514 -80.21 -73.49 10.38
C GLU A 514 -78.87 -73.55 9.62
N TYR A 515 -78.37 -72.41 9.12
CA TYR A 515 -77.10 -72.33 8.37
C TYR A 515 -75.91 -72.10 9.31
N ASN A 516 -75.53 -73.13 10.06
CA ASN A 516 -74.39 -73.10 10.96
C ASN A 516 -73.51 -74.35 10.82
N PHE A 517 -72.27 -74.29 11.32
CA PHE A 517 -71.33 -75.41 11.19
C PHE A 517 -71.83 -76.68 11.89
N GLU A 518 -72.47 -76.56 13.05
CA GLU A 518 -72.83 -77.70 13.89
C GLU A 518 -74.03 -78.50 13.35
N THR A 519 -75.07 -77.80 12.88
CA THR A 519 -76.27 -78.40 12.25
C THR A 519 -75.94 -79.05 10.93
N VAL A 520 -75.12 -78.40 10.10
CA VAL A 520 -74.69 -78.92 8.80
C VAL A 520 -73.71 -80.09 8.97
N ASN A 521 -72.79 -80.02 9.93
CA ASN A 521 -71.85 -81.12 10.20
C ASN A 521 -72.54 -82.36 10.80
N HIS A 522 -73.59 -82.17 11.60
CA HIS A 522 -74.44 -83.27 12.07
C HIS A 522 -75.20 -83.94 10.92
N ALA A 523 -75.65 -83.17 9.91
CA ALA A 523 -76.30 -83.69 8.72
C ALA A 523 -75.32 -84.34 7.71
N SER A 524 -74.11 -83.78 7.54
CA SER A 524 -73.06 -84.33 6.68
C SER A 524 -71.66 -83.87 7.11
N LYS A 525 -70.80 -84.86 7.39
CA LYS A 525 -69.37 -84.65 7.73
C LYS A 525 -68.55 -83.99 6.61
N ALA A 526 -69.04 -84.01 5.38
CA ALA A 526 -68.39 -83.33 4.24
C ALA A 526 -68.83 -81.87 4.09
N CYS A 527 -70.10 -81.56 4.39
CA CYS A 527 -70.66 -80.23 4.15
C CYS A 527 -70.36 -79.24 5.29
N GLY A 528 -70.09 -79.73 6.51
CA GLY A 528 -69.72 -78.88 7.65
C GLY A 528 -68.47 -78.00 7.38
N PRO A 529 -67.31 -78.59 7.07
CA PRO A 529 -66.08 -77.82 6.82
C PRO A 529 -66.21 -76.82 5.65
N LEU A 530 -67.00 -77.18 4.65
CA LEU A 530 -67.28 -76.35 3.48
C LEU A 530 -68.12 -75.10 3.82
N VAL A 531 -69.11 -75.24 4.72
CA VAL A 531 -69.89 -74.09 5.22
C VAL A 531 -69.04 -73.20 6.13
N LYS A 532 -68.16 -73.78 6.96
CA LYS A 532 -67.20 -73.01 7.77
C LYS A 532 -66.25 -72.17 6.90
N TRP A 533 -65.80 -72.73 5.77
CA TRP A 533 -65.03 -72.00 4.77
C TRP A 533 -65.84 -70.88 4.12
N ALA A 534 -67.07 -71.13 3.66
CA ALA A 534 -67.92 -70.10 3.06
C ALA A 534 -68.18 -68.92 4.02
N ILE A 535 -68.42 -69.19 5.30
CA ILE A 535 -68.61 -68.17 6.33
C ILE A 535 -67.31 -67.37 6.57
N ALA A 536 -66.16 -68.05 6.65
CA ALA A 536 -64.86 -67.40 6.83
C ALA A 536 -64.45 -66.54 5.62
N GLN A 537 -64.79 -66.95 4.39
CA GLN A 537 -64.50 -66.15 3.20
C GLN A 537 -65.40 -64.91 3.09
N LEU A 538 -66.68 -65.03 3.46
CA LEU A 538 -67.59 -63.89 3.51
C LEU A 538 -67.19 -62.86 4.57
N SER A 539 -66.76 -63.32 5.76
CA SER A 539 -66.28 -62.42 6.81
C SER A 539 -64.96 -61.74 6.45
N TYR A 540 -64.05 -62.43 5.76
CA TYR A 540 -62.81 -61.84 5.23
C TYR A 540 -63.08 -60.81 4.15
N ALA A 541 -63.97 -61.12 3.21
CA ALA A 541 -64.34 -60.19 2.15
C ALA A 541 -65.00 -58.91 2.72
N ASP A 542 -65.86 -59.03 3.76
CA ASP A 542 -66.45 -57.88 4.44
C ASP A 542 -65.41 -56.99 5.13
N MET A 543 -64.40 -57.62 5.72
CA MET A 543 -63.30 -56.91 6.37
C MET A 543 -62.37 -56.25 5.34
N LEU A 544 -62.08 -56.88 4.20
CA LEU A 544 -61.34 -56.27 3.10
C LEU A 544 -62.00 -54.95 2.64
N LYS A 545 -63.33 -54.94 2.46
CA LYS A 545 -64.06 -53.71 2.07
C LYS A 545 -63.95 -52.57 3.10
N ARG A 546 -63.76 -52.91 4.39
CA ARG A 546 -63.50 -51.93 5.46
C ARG A 546 -62.05 -51.49 5.52
N VAL A 547 -61.12 -52.40 5.24
CA VAL A 547 -59.67 -52.18 5.34
C VAL A 547 -59.10 -51.50 4.08
N ASP A 548 -59.68 -51.71 2.90
CA ASP A 548 -59.21 -51.13 1.63
C ASP A 548 -59.18 -49.59 1.59
N PRO A 549 -60.23 -48.85 2.00
CA PRO A 549 -60.16 -47.39 2.05
C PRO A 549 -59.13 -46.90 3.08
N LEU A 550 -59.04 -47.57 4.24
CA LEU A 550 -58.05 -47.26 5.28
C LEU A 550 -56.62 -47.51 4.79
N ARG A 551 -56.41 -48.55 3.97
CA ARG A 551 -55.11 -48.89 3.37
C ARG A 551 -54.68 -47.87 2.32
N LYS A 552 -55.60 -47.38 1.49
CA LYS A 552 -55.32 -46.30 0.52
C LYS A 552 -55.01 -44.99 1.23
N GLU A 553 -55.79 -44.64 2.24
CA GLU A 553 -55.55 -43.44 3.05
C GLU A 553 -54.20 -43.52 3.80
N LEU A 554 -53.85 -44.69 4.34
CA LEU A 554 -52.56 -44.92 4.98
C LEU A 554 -51.41 -44.74 3.97
N ASN A 555 -51.52 -45.26 2.76
CA ASN A 555 -50.52 -45.10 1.71
C ASN A 555 -50.36 -43.62 1.28
N ASP A 556 -51.47 -42.89 1.13
CA ASP A 556 -51.42 -41.46 0.79
C ASP A 556 -50.79 -40.62 1.92
N LEU A 557 -51.05 -40.97 3.19
CA LEU A 557 -50.42 -40.34 4.35
C LEU A 557 -48.94 -40.69 4.45
N GLU A 558 -48.54 -41.94 4.16
CA GLU A 558 -47.13 -42.36 4.10
C GLU A 558 -46.37 -41.60 3.00
N ILE A 559 -46.95 -41.44 1.81
CA ILE A 559 -46.36 -40.65 0.72
C ILE A 559 -46.21 -39.16 1.11
N LYS A 560 -47.24 -38.56 1.73
CA LYS A 560 -47.19 -37.17 2.19
C LYS A 560 -46.15 -36.96 3.31
N ALA A 561 -46.06 -37.90 4.25
CA ALA A 561 -45.05 -37.87 5.29
C ALA A 561 -43.64 -38.00 4.69
N GLU A 562 -43.46 -38.84 3.67
CA GLU A 562 -42.18 -39.01 2.97
C GLU A 562 -41.76 -37.73 2.21
N VAL A 563 -42.66 -37.09 1.48
CA VAL A 563 -42.37 -35.80 0.81
C VAL A 563 -42.05 -34.70 1.83
N THR A 564 -42.77 -34.67 2.95
CA THR A 564 -42.53 -33.68 4.03
C THR A 564 -41.20 -33.94 4.73
N ARG A 565 -40.82 -35.21 4.90
CA ARG A 565 -39.52 -35.64 5.42
C ARG A 565 -38.39 -35.18 4.50
N GLN A 566 -38.51 -35.39 3.19
CA GLN A 566 -37.51 -34.96 2.21
C GLN A 566 -37.30 -33.44 2.22
N LYS A 567 -38.38 -32.65 2.32
CA LYS A 567 -38.28 -31.19 2.47
C LYS A 567 -37.58 -30.79 3.78
N GLY A 568 -37.86 -31.50 4.87
CA GLY A 568 -37.17 -31.30 6.15
C GLY A 568 -35.67 -31.62 6.06
N GLU A 569 -35.29 -32.68 5.36
CA GLU A 569 -33.90 -33.06 5.10
C GLU A 569 -33.16 -32.02 4.22
N GLU A 570 -33.82 -31.50 3.19
CA GLU A 570 -33.27 -30.45 2.32
C GLU A 570 -33.03 -29.14 3.10
N ILE A 571 -34.00 -28.72 3.92
CA ILE A 571 -33.84 -27.53 4.79
C ILE A 571 -32.72 -27.76 5.81
N THR A 572 -32.63 -28.97 6.39
CA THR A 572 -31.55 -29.33 7.33
C THR A 572 -30.18 -29.26 6.66
N LYS A 573 -30.08 -29.70 5.40
CA LYS A 573 -28.85 -29.60 4.61
C LYS A 573 -28.46 -28.14 4.37
N ILE A 574 -29.41 -27.29 3.97
CA ILE A 574 -29.16 -25.86 3.77
C ILE A 574 -28.73 -25.18 5.09
N ILE A 575 -29.35 -25.53 6.22
CA ILE A 575 -28.93 -25.03 7.54
C ILE A 575 -27.48 -25.44 7.82
N SER A 576 -27.10 -26.68 7.54
CA SER A 576 -25.72 -27.15 7.75
C SER A 576 -24.70 -26.40 6.88
N GLU A 577 -25.07 -26.07 5.63
CA GLU A 577 -24.23 -25.29 4.71
C GLU A 577 -24.08 -23.83 5.18
N LEU A 578 -25.17 -23.21 5.66
CA LEU A 578 -25.14 -21.86 6.23
C LEU A 578 -24.38 -21.81 7.56
N GLU A 579 -24.55 -22.80 8.44
CA GLU A 579 -23.78 -22.88 9.69
C GLU A 579 -22.28 -23.08 9.40
N ALA A 580 -21.92 -23.85 8.37
CA ALA A 580 -20.54 -24.00 7.92
C ALA A 580 -19.95 -22.71 7.33
N SER A 581 -20.71 -21.97 6.51
CA SER A 581 -20.25 -20.69 5.96
C SER A 581 -20.08 -19.62 7.06
N ILE A 582 -21.01 -19.56 8.02
CA ILE A 582 -20.92 -18.66 9.19
C ILE A 582 -19.71 -19.02 10.04
N ALA A 583 -19.43 -20.30 10.28
CA ALA A 583 -18.24 -20.72 11.01
C ALA A 583 -16.95 -20.24 10.32
N LYS A 584 -16.87 -20.39 8.99
CA LYS A 584 -15.75 -19.90 8.19
C LYS A 584 -15.62 -18.37 8.26
N TYR A 585 -16.72 -17.62 8.13
CA TYR A 585 -16.68 -16.15 8.23
C TYR A 585 -16.33 -15.66 9.63
N LYS A 586 -16.75 -16.38 10.67
CA LYS A 586 -16.38 -16.06 12.05
C LYS A 586 -14.87 -16.26 12.28
N GLU A 587 -14.28 -17.29 11.70
CA GLU A 587 -12.83 -17.53 11.73
C GLU A 587 -12.07 -16.46 10.94
N GLU A 588 -12.50 -16.15 9.71
CA GLU A 588 -11.92 -15.07 8.90
C GLU A 588 -11.99 -13.71 9.61
N TYR A 589 -13.13 -13.40 10.25
CA TYR A 589 -13.32 -12.17 11.02
C TYR A 589 -12.43 -12.13 12.27
N ALA A 590 -12.32 -13.24 13.00
CA ALA A 590 -11.46 -13.33 14.18
C ALA A 590 -9.99 -13.12 13.82
N MET A 591 -9.53 -13.70 12.71
CA MET A 591 -8.17 -13.45 12.18
C MET A 591 -7.97 -11.98 11.81
N LEU A 592 -8.91 -11.37 11.06
CA LEU A 592 -8.81 -9.96 10.64
C LEU A 592 -8.77 -8.99 11.84
N ILE A 593 -9.57 -9.22 12.88
CA ILE A 593 -9.57 -8.40 14.09
C ILE A 593 -8.30 -8.61 14.92
N SER A 594 -7.82 -9.86 15.02
CA SER A 594 -6.55 -10.15 15.67
C SER A 594 -5.42 -9.37 14.98
N ASP A 595 -5.32 -9.46 13.66
CA ASP A 595 -4.31 -8.75 12.87
C ASP A 595 -4.44 -7.23 13.01
N ALA A 596 -5.67 -6.70 12.98
CA ALA A 596 -5.92 -5.28 13.17
C ALA A 596 -5.48 -4.80 14.56
N ASN A 597 -5.71 -5.59 15.62
CA ASN A 597 -5.26 -5.26 16.97
C ASN A 597 -3.74 -5.31 17.11
N VAL A 598 -3.07 -6.29 16.48
CA VAL A 598 -1.60 -6.34 16.42
C VAL A 598 -1.05 -5.07 15.75
N ILE A 599 -1.59 -4.72 14.57
CA ILE A 599 -1.18 -3.50 13.86
C ILE A 599 -1.46 -2.25 14.70
N LYS A 600 -2.60 -2.17 15.39
CA LYS A 600 -2.95 -1.04 16.26
C LYS A 600 -1.99 -0.88 17.44
N ASN A 601 -1.62 -1.97 18.09
CA ASN A 601 -0.65 -1.96 19.20
C ASN A 601 0.74 -1.52 18.71
N ASP A 602 1.17 -2.06 17.57
CA ASP A 602 2.39 -1.62 16.88
C ASP A 602 2.37 -0.11 16.59
N LEU A 603 1.26 0.38 16.03
CA LEU A 603 1.08 1.79 15.69
C LEU A 603 1.22 2.69 16.92
N SER A 604 0.58 2.32 18.03
CA SER A 604 0.68 3.08 19.28
C SER A 604 2.11 3.11 19.84
N THR A 605 2.88 2.05 19.61
CA THR A 605 4.28 1.95 20.05
C THR A 605 5.18 2.83 19.18
N VAL A 606 4.97 2.79 17.85
CA VAL A 606 5.70 3.63 16.90
C VAL A 606 5.37 5.11 17.12
N GLU A 607 4.11 5.45 17.34
CA GLU A 607 3.66 6.83 17.60
C GLU A 607 4.31 7.41 18.87
N LYS A 608 4.39 6.63 19.96
CA LYS A 608 5.12 7.02 21.18
C LYS A 608 6.62 7.22 20.92
N LYS A 609 7.24 6.36 20.12
CA LYS A 609 8.66 6.50 19.74
C LYS A 609 8.89 7.76 18.91
N VAL A 610 8.06 8.01 17.90
CA VAL A 610 8.15 9.20 17.04
C VAL A 610 7.98 10.48 17.86
N SER A 611 6.97 10.53 18.75
CA SER A 611 6.74 11.68 19.63
C SER A 611 7.94 11.95 20.55
N SER A 612 8.50 10.90 21.17
CA SER A 612 9.66 11.00 22.04
C SER A 612 10.92 11.46 21.29
N SER A 613 11.17 10.91 20.10
CA SER A 613 12.28 11.31 19.23
C SER A 613 12.14 12.75 18.74
N PHE A 614 10.92 13.16 18.37
CA PHE A 614 10.63 14.53 17.95
C PHE A 614 10.93 15.53 19.07
N VAL A 615 10.46 15.24 20.29
CA VAL A 615 10.76 16.05 21.49
C VAL A 615 12.26 16.19 21.71
N CYS A 616 13.02 15.10 21.60
CA CYS A 616 14.47 15.10 21.74
C CYS A 616 15.18 15.96 20.67
N VAL A 617 14.73 15.87 19.41
CA VAL A 617 15.25 16.69 18.30
C VAL A 617 14.92 18.17 18.52
N THR A 618 13.69 18.51 18.92
CA THR A 618 13.33 19.90 19.23
C THR A 618 14.11 20.45 20.41
N LEU A 619 14.22 19.70 21.52
CA LEU A 619 15.00 20.14 22.69
C LEU A 619 16.45 20.42 22.32
N ARG A 620 17.10 19.53 21.54
CA ARG A 620 18.48 19.74 21.08
C ARG A 620 18.63 20.92 20.14
N ARG A 621 17.64 21.19 19.29
CA ARG A 621 17.59 22.41 18.46
C ARG A 621 17.53 23.68 19.31
N VAL A 622 16.73 23.68 20.38
CA VAL A 622 16.62 24.83 21.29
C VAL A 622 17.91 24.98 22.11
N SER A 623 18.55 23.88 22.54
CA SER A 623 19.82 23.93 23.28
C SER A 623 21.02 24.38 22.47
N SER A 624 21.00 24.28 21.12
CA SER A 624 22.08 24.83 20.27
C SER A 624 21.84 26.31 19.89
N LEU A 625 20.70 26.87 20.29
CA LEU A 625 20.31 28.27 20.08
C LEU A 625 20.54 29.14 21.33
N HIS A 626 20.98 28.54 22.44
CA HIS A 626 21.52 29.21 23.63
C HIS A 626 23.00 28.84 23.76
#